data_AF-A0A950LAF9-F1
#
_entry.id   AF-A0A950LAF9-F1
#
_cell.length_a   1.000
_cell.length_b   1.000
_cell.length_c   1.000
_cell.angle_alpha   90.00
_cell.angle_beta   90.00
_cell.angle_gamma   90.00
#
_symmetry.space_group_name_H-M   'P 1'
#
loop_
_entity.id
_entity.type
_entity.pdbx_description
1 polymer ?
#
loop_
_entity_poly.entity_id
_entity_poly.type
_entity_poly.pdbx_seq_one_letter_code
_entity_poly.pdbx_strand_id
1 'polypeptide(L)' 'MFCVSETEAAAIRAAYEQGGELSAAVELRRLFPGITDNAKARECARTIAGWAPLPAPVPKAPQRSRKRRS' A
#
# COMPACT_ATOMS: atom_id res chain seq x y z
N MET A 1 -12.73 6.72 9.69
CA MET A 1 -11.66 5.70 9.71
C MET A 1 -11.70 5.00 8.36
N PHE A 2 -10.55 4.80 7.70
CA PHE A 2 -10.46 4.14 6.39
C PHE A 2 -9.42 3.02 6.48
N CYS A 3 -9.56 1.98 5.66
CA CYS A 3 -8.59 0.90 5.57
C CYS A 3 -7.64 1.16 4.40
N VAL A 4 -6.35 0.87 4.59
CA VAL A 4 -5.32 0.98 3.56
C VAL A 4 -4.82 -0.43 3.25
N SER A 5 -4.97 -0.86 2.01
CA SER A 5 -4.38 -2.09 1.50
C SER A 5 -2.87 -1.93 1.30
N GLU A 6 -2.16 -3.05 1.20
CA GLU A 6 -0.71 -2.99 0.99
C GLU A 6 -0.33 -2.33 -0.35
N THR A 7 -1.17 -2.47 -1.38
CA THR A 7 -0.97 -1.81 -2.68
C THR A 7 -1.09 -0.29 -2.56
N GLU A 8 -2.09 0.20 -1.83
CA GLU A 8 -2.27 1.64 -1.58
C GLU A 8 -1.13 2.19 -0.72
N ALA A 9 -0.73 1.47 0.34
CA ALA A 9 0.40 1.84 1.17
C ALA A 9 1.71 1.89 0.38
N ALA A 10 1.93 0.92 -0.52
CA ALA A 10 3.10 0.90 -1.40
C ALA A 10 3.12 2.08 -2.38
N ALA A 11 1.97 2.44 -2.97
CA ALA A 11 1.87 3.60 -3.86
C ALA A 11 2.19 4.91 -3.13
N ILE A 12 1.65 5.10 -1.92
CA ILE A 12 1.89 6.29 -1.10
C ILE A 12 3.36 6.36 -0.67
N ARG A 13 3.96 5.24 -0.24
CA ARG A 13 5.40 5.16 0.07
C ARG A 13 6.26 5.53 -1.14
N ALA A 14 5.96 4.96 -2.30
CA ALA A 14 6.71 5.25 -3.52
C ALA A 14 6.60 6.73 -3.92
N ALA A 15 5.44 7.36 -3.78
CA ALA A 15 5.25 8.79 -4.02
C ALA A 15 6.01 9.66 -3.01
N TYR A 16 6.09 9.23 -1.74
CA TYR A 16 6.85 9.90 -0.69
C TYR A 16 8.35 9.88 -0.97
N GLU A 17 8.90 8.71 -1.31
CA GLU A 17 10.34 8.57 -1.60
C GLU A 17 10.76 9.31 -2.88
N GLN A 18 9.92 9.28 -3.92
CA GLN A 18 10.27 9.90 -5.21
C GLN A 18 10.00 11.40 -5.27
N GLY A 19 8.97 11.89 -4.58
CA GLY A 19 8.47 13.26 -4.71
C GLY A 19 8.23 14.00 -3.39
N GLY A 20 8.57 13.37 -2.26
CA GLY A 20 8.38 13.93 -0.93
C GLY A 20 6.92 13.95 -0.46
N GLU A 21 6.72 14.57 0.70
CA GLU A 21 5.45 14.55 1.43
C GLU A 21 4.26 15.12 0.65
N LEU A 22 4.48 16.16 -0.18
CA LEU A 22 3.40 16.75 -0.97
C LEU A 22 2.93 15.82 -2.08
N SER A 23 3.83 15.10 -2.76
CA SER A 23 3.46 14.06 -3.74
C SER A 23 2.69 12.93 -3.07
N ALA A 24 3.13 12.46 -1.91
CA ALA A 24 2.43 11.43 -1.16
C ALA A 24 1.03 11.88 -0.71
N ALA A 25 0.87 13.14 -0.30
CA ALA A 25 -0.44 13.69 0.06
C ALA A 25 -1.40 13.78 -1.15
N VAL A 26 -0.89 14.11 -2.33
CA VAL A 26 -1.68 14.11 -3.57
C VAL A 26 -2.10 12.69 -3.92
N GLU A 27 -1.18 11.72 -3.87
CA GLU A 27 -1.49 10.31 -4.14
C GLU A 27 -2.52 9.76 -3.16
N LEU A 28 -2.38 10.09 -1.87
CA LEU A 28 -3.35 9.71 -0.84
C LEU A 28 -4.75 10.27 -1.12
N ARG A 29 -4.88 11.51 -1.58
CA ARG A 29 -6.17 12.10 -1.94
C ARG A 29 -6.77 11.51 -3.21
N ARG A 30 -5.94 10.97 -4.12
CA ARG A 30 -6.41 10.24 -5.30
C ARG A 30 -7.00 8.88 -4.92
N LEU A 31 -6.34 8.16 -4.02
CA LEU A 31 -6.78 6.85 -3.53
C LEU A 31 -7.99 6.97 -2.58
N PHE A 32 -8.04 8.04 -1.78
CA PHE A 32 -9.10 8.30 -0.81
C PHE A 32 -9.79 9.66 -1.06
N PRO A 33 -10.74 9.74 -2.02
CA PRO A 33 -11.39 11.01 -2.38
C PRO A 33 -12.14 11.70 -1.23
N GLY A 34 -12.50 10.95 -0.18
CA GLY A 34 -13.13 11.50 1.02
C GLY A 34 -12.18 12.31 1.93
N ILE A 35 -10.87 12.31 1.64
CA ILE A 35 -9.87 13.13 2.35
C ILE A 35 -9.67 14.42 1.55
N THR A 36 -10.33 15.50 1.97
CA THR A 36 -10.25 16.80 1.29
C THR A 36 -9.22 17.74 1.93
N ASP A 37 -8.94 17.56 3.22
CA ASP A 37 -8.00 18.38 3.97
C ASP A 37 -6.54 17.99 3.68
N ASN A 38 -5.75 18.95 3.20
CA ASN A 38 -4.35 18.74 2.83
C ASN A 38 -3.44 18.50 4.03
N ALA A 39 -3.71 19.13 5.18
CA ALA A 39 -2.88 18.93 6.38
C ALA A 39 -3.05 17.50 6.91
N LYS A 40 -4.29 17.02 6.94
CA LYS A 40 -4.65 15.65 7.30
C LYS A 40 -4.10 14.64 6.30
N ALA A 41 -4.12 14.95 5.00
CA ALA A 41 -3.50 14.10 3.98
C ALA A 41 -1.99 13.95 4.20
N ARG A 42 -1.28 15.05 4.52
CA ARG A 42 0.16 15.03 4.82
C ARG A 42 0.50 14.27 6.10
N GLU A 43 -0.33 14.36 7.12
CA GLU A 43 -0.20 13.58 8.35
C GLU A 43 -0.32 12.08 8.06
N CYS A 44 -1.39 11.65 7.37
CA CYS A 44 -1.56 10.25 7.00
C CYS A 44 -0.43 9.74 6.09
N ALA A 45 0.03 10.57 5.14
CA ALA A 45 1.13 10.21 4.26
C ALA A 45 2.42 9.91 5.03
N ARG A 46 2.79 10.74 6.02
CA ARG A 46 3.94 10.49 6.90
C ARG A 46 3.79 9.20 7.70
N THR A 47 2.60 8.96 8.27
CA THR A 47 2.33 7.75 9.03
C THR A 47 2.52 6.50 8.17
N ILE A 48 1.96 6.50 6.96
CA ILE A 48 2.06 5.38 6.00
C ILE A 48 3.51 5.21 5.50
N ALA A 49 4.23 6.31 5.27
CA ALA A 49 5.63 6.29 4.89
C ALA A 49 6.52 5.58 5.92
N GLY A 50 6.18 5.72 7.21
CA GLY A 50 6.87 5.03 8.30
C GLY A 50 6.52 3.56 8.50
N TRP A 51 5.55 3.00 7.76
CA TRP A 51 5.17 1.59 7.90
C TRP A 51 6.18 0.67 7.21
N ALA A 52 6.58 -0.40 7.92
CA ALA A 52 7.30 -1.50 7.30
C ALA A 52 6.40 -2.21 6.27
N PRO A 53 6.89 -2.51 5.05
CA PRO A 53 6.14 -3.27 4.06
C PRO A 53 5.79 -4.67 4.59
N LEU A 54 4.63 -5.19 4.20
CA LEU A 54 4.31 -6.58 4.49
C LEU A 54 5.25 -7.51 3.69
N PRO A 55 5.71 -8.63 4.29
CA PRO A 55 6.50 -9.60 3.57
C PRO A 55 5.71 -10.11 2.35
N ALA A 56 6.39 -10.20 1.20
CA ALA A 56 5.78 -10.65 -0.04
C ALA A 56 5.13 -12.04 0.18
N PRO A 57 3.91 -12.27 -0.35
CA PRO A 57 3.28 -13.58 -0.26
C PRO A 57 4.20 -14.64 -0.86
N VAL A 58 4.58 -15.64 -0.07
CA VAL A 58 5.34 -16.78 -0.58
C VAL A 58 4.52 -17.48 -1.67
N PRO A 59 5.09 -17.79 -2.85
CA PRO A 59 4.36 -18.49 -3.88
C PRO A 59 3.90 -19.85 -3.33
N LYS A 60 2.59 -20.11 -3.36
CA LYS A 60 2.05 -21.43 -3.00
C LYS A 60 2.58 -22.42 -4.04
N ALA A 61 3.49 -23.31 -3.64
CA ALA A 61 4.02 -24.34 -4.51
C ALA A 61 2.86 -25.16 -5.13
N PRO A 62 2.90 -25.50 -6.43
CA PRO A 62 1.83 -26.24 -7.06
C PRO A 62 1.65 -27.58 -6.36
N GLN A 63 0.45 -27.80 -5.82
CA GLN A 63 0.06 -29.06 -5.20
C GLN A 63 0.15 -30.14 -6.28
N ARG A 64 1.24 -30.91 -6.29
CA ARG A 64 1.44 -32.03 -7.22
C ARG A 64 0.28 -32.98 -7.00
N SER A 65 -0.69 -32.97 -7.91
CA SER A 65 -1.79 -33.93 -7.93
C SER A 65 -1.15 -35.31 -8.01
N ARG A 66 -1.19 -36.05 -6.90
CA ARG A 66 -0.84 -37.48 -6.88
C ARG A 66 -1.85 -38.17 -7.80
N LYS A 67 -1.54 -38.27 -9.10
CA LYS A 67 -2.19 -39.23 -9.99
C LYS A 67 -1.96 -40.60 -9.38
N ARG A 68 -2.99 -41.13 -8.72
CA ARG A 68 -3.12 -42.53 -8.34
C ARG A 68 -2.89 -43.36 -9.61
N ARG A 69 -1.86 -44.18 -9.57
CA ARG A 69 -1.60 -45.21 -10.58
C ARG A 69 -2.57 -46.36 -10.28
N SER A 70 -3.50 -46.61 -11.20
CA SER A 70 -4.30 -47.85 -11.30
C SER A 70 -3.61 -48.79 -12.27
#